data_AF-A0A951N5Q9-F1
#
_entry.id   AF-A0A951N5Q9-F1
#
_cell.length_a   1.000
_cell.length_b   1.000
_cell.length_c   1.000
_cell.angle_alpha   90.00
_cell.angle_beta   90.00
_cell.angle_gamma   90.00
#
_symmetry.space_group_name_H-M   'P 1'
#
loop_
_entity.id
_entity.type
_entity.pdbx_description
1 polymer ?
#
loop_
_entity_poly.entity_id
_entity_poly.type
_entity_poly.pdbx_seq_one_letter_code
_entity_poly.pdbx_strand_id
1 'polypeptide(L)'
;MFRKWRNVAWLALALIVAPIGSEAKPKAPRTVLDYFDLLPQRFFEVEYFGSNNKRRKWLKRGLTEFPLYNRSIIDLKNDYIRFPGDGAQRRLDVAVFRYRGQATVGVYNDWDAGELSFWRYKNGRLVDVTEQVLPMGFDGKNGYVLPRFGTTVRVFQRTGIFRIKPQMKPLYTLRWRGGHFYRQK
;
A
#
# COMPACT_ATOMS: atom_id res chain seq x y z
N MET A 1 21.84 -34.21 73.03
CA MET A 1 22.28 -33.34 71.93
C MET A 1 21.55 -33.80 70.67
N PHE A 2 20.66 -32.94 70.14
CA PHE A 2 19.67 -33.23 69.11
C PHE A 2 20.26 -33.22 67.69
N ARG A 3 19.77 -34.07 66.77
CA ARG A 3 19.58 -33.67 65.36
C ARG A 3 18.62 -34.60 64.59
N LYS A 4 17.35 -34.20 64.50
CA LYS A 4 16.37 -34.72 63.53
C LYS A 4 16.61 -34.06 62.17
N TRP A 5 16.79 -34.87 61.13
CA TRP A 5 16.82 -34.40 59.74
C TRP A 5 15.39 -34.41 59.18
N ARG A 6 14.93 -33.25 58.69
CA ARG A 6 13.60 -33.04 58.11
C ARG A 6 13.64 -33.46 56.64
N ASN A 7 12.79 -34.40 56.26
CA ASN A 7 12.54 -34.76 54.87
C ASN A 7 11.91 -33.55 54.16
N VAL A 8 12.60 -33.04 53.14
CA VAL A 8 12.11 -31.98 52.25
C VAL A 8 11.28 -32.65 51.16
N ALA A 9 9.97 -32.40 51.17
CA ALA A 9 9.06 -32.82 50.12
C ALA A 9 9.31 -31.99 48.85
N TRP A 10 9.65 -32.66 47.75
CA TRP A 10 9.74 -32.06 46.43
C TRP A 10 8.34 -31.96 45.82
N LEU A 11 7.81 -30.73 45.71
CA LEU A 11 6.62 -30.43 44.93
C LEU A 11 7.02 -30.30 43.44
N ALA A 12 6.70 -31.32 42.64
CA ALA A 12 6.81 -31.24 41.19
C ALA A 12 5.65 -30.40 40.65
N LEU A 13 5.95 -29.17 40.22
CA LEU A 13 4.99 -28.29 39.56
C LEU A 13 4.84 -28.73 38.10
N ALA A 14 3.78 -29.47 37.78
CA ALA A 14 3.45 -29.82 36.41
C ALA A 14 2.97 -28.55 35.66
N LEU A 15 3.81 -27.99 34.79
CA LEU A 15 3.42 -26.95 33.85
C LEU A 15 2.46 -27.57 32.81
N ILE A 16 1.18 -27.26 32.93
CA ILE A 16 0.19 -27.52 31.87
C ILE A 16 0.47 -26.52 30.75
N VAL A 17 1.17 -26.96 29.70
CA VAL A 17 1.32 -26.20 28.46
C VAL A 17 -0.03 -26.27 27.73
N ALA A 18 -0.89 -25.28 27.96
CA ALA A 18 -2.08 -25.11 27.14
C ALA A 18 -1.65 -24.89 25.68
N PRO A 19 -2.25 -25.58 24.69
CA PRO A 19 -1.95 -25.34 23.29
C PRO A 19 -2.33 -23.90 22.97
N ILE A 20 -1.31 -23.09 22.67
CA ILE A 20 -1.48 -21.74 22.13
C ILE A 20 -2.32 -21.91 20.87
N GLY A 21 -3.55 -21.39 20.91
CA GLY A 21 -4.49 -21.48 19.80
C GLY A 21 -3.81 -21.04 18.52
N SER A 22 -3.92 -21.88 17.48
CA SER A 22 -3.42 -21.55 16.14
C SER A 22 -4.18 -20.31 15.66
N GLU A 23 -3.58 -19.13 15.81
CA GLU A 23 -4.12 -17.90 15.24
C GLU A 23 -4.27 -18.13 13.74
N ALA A 24 -5.52 -18.10 13.26
CA ALA A 24 -5.82 -18.30 11.85
C ALA A 24 -5.02 -17.29 11.03
N LYS A 25 -4.08 -17.78 10.20
CA LYS A 25 -3.25 -16.92 9.37
C LYS A 25 -4.15 -16.01 8.54
N PRO A 26 -3.98 -14.68 8.60
CA PRO A 26 -4.83 -13.76 7.85
C PRO A 26 -4.76 -14.12 6.36
N LYS A 27 -5.94 -14.24 5.74
CA LYS A 27 -6.06 -14.57 4.32
C LYS A 27 -5.32 -13.53 3.48
N ALA A 28 -4.49 -13.99 2.56
CA ALA A 28 -3.73 -13.09 1.69
C ALA A 28 -4.68 -12.21 0.84
N PRO A 29 -4.39 -10.90 0.69
CA PRO A 29 -5.19 -9.98 -0.12
C PRO A 29 -5.22 -10.42 -1.59
N ARG A 30 -6.40 -10.35 -2.22
CA ARG A 30 -6.57 -10.82 -3.60
C ARG A 30 -6.80 -9.69 -4.58
N THR A 31 -7.53 -8.66 -4.17
CA THR A 31 -7.93 -7.55 -5.04
C THR A 31 -7.21 -6.26 -4.65
N VAL A 32 -7.12 -5.30 -5.58
CA VAL A 32 -6.66 -3.94 -5.26
C VAL A 32 -7.41 -3.31 -4.07
N LEU A 33 -8.69 -3.65 -3.86
CA LEU A 33 -9.46 -3.15 -2.72
C LEU A 33 -9.01 -3.76 -1.39
N ASP A 34 -8.65 -5.05 -1.37
CA ASP A 34 -8.07 -5.70 -0.19
C ASP A 34 -6.71 -5.07 0.17
N TYR A 35 -5.90 -4.73 -0.83
CA TYR A 35 -4.63 -4.03 -0.62
C TYR A 35 -4.84 -2.58 -0.15
N PHE A 36 -5.83 -1.88 -0.71
CA PHE A 36 -6.20 -0.53 -0.30
C PHE A 36 -6.59 -0.48 1.19
N ASP A 37 -7.38 -1.45 1.67
CA ASP A 37 -7.76 -1.56 3.08
C ASP A 37 -6.55 -1.73 4.01
N LEU A 38 -5.45 -2.31 3.51
CA LEU A 38 -4.22 -2.51 4.27
C LEU A 38 -3.22 -1.36 4.16
N LEU A 39 -3.53 -0.30 3.41
CA LEU A 39 -2.63 0.84 3.28
C LEU A 39 -2.38 1.49 4.65
N PRO A 40 -1.14 1.92 4.93
CA PRO A 40 -0.81 2.71 6.10
C PRO A 40 -1.70 3.94 6.26
N GLN A 41 -1.97 4.32 7.50
CA GLN A 41 -2.84 5.46 7.81
C GLN A 41 -2.36 6.78 7.17
N ARG A 42 -1.06 6.94 6.96
CA ARG A 42 -0.47 8.16 6.34
C ARG A 42 -1.04 8.52 4.95
N PHE A 43 -1.62 7.55 4.24
CA PHE A 43 -2.25 7.77 2.93
C PHE A 43 -3.67 8.31 2.99
N PHE A 44 -4.24 8.44 4.19
CA PHE A 44 -5.62 8.85 4.40
C PHE A 44 -5.68 10.14 5.21
N GLU A 45 -6.83 10.80 5.19
CA GLU A 45 -7.13 11.88 6.13
C GLU A 45 -7.48 11.28 7.51
N VAL A 46 -7.25 12.07 8.57
CA VAL A 46 -7.41 11.63 9.97
C VAL A 46 -8.79 11.03 10.23
N GLU A 47 -9.83 11.57 9.59
CA GLU A 47 -11.21 11.08 9.71
C GLU A 47 -11.39 9.61 9.26
N TYR A 48 -10.50 9.10 8.40
CA TYR A 48 -10.50 7.75 7.85
C TYR A 48 -9.52 6.79 8.54
N PHE A 49 -8.85 7.22 9.61
CA PHE A 49 -7.91 6.36 10.34
C PHE A 49 -8.62 5.17 11.01
N GLY A 50 -7.94 4.03 11.03
CA GLY A 50 -8.39 2.82 11.74
C GLY A 50 -9.67 2.15 11.24
N SER A 51 -10.28 2.60 10.12
CA SER A 51 -11.56 2.04 9.65
C SER A 51 -11.64 1.86 8.14
N ASN A 52 -11.61 0.59 7.70
CA ASN A 52 -11.80 0.22 6.29
C ASN A 52 -13.16 0.66 5.76
N ASN A 53 -14.22 0.62 6.58
CA ASN A 53 -15.54 1.10 6.18
C ASN A 53 -15.53 2.59 5.84
N LYS A 54 -14.83 3.40 6.65
CA LYS A 54 -14.70 4.84 6.36
C LYS A 54 -13.86 5.08 5.10
N ARG A 55 -12.73 4.38 4.92
CA ARG A 55 -11.88 4.46 3.70
C ARG A 55 -12.66 4.08 2.44
N ARG A 56 -13.48 3.03 2.51
CA ARG A 56 -14.35 2.61 1.40
C ARG A 56 -15.47 3.60 1.13
N LYS A 57 -16.03 4.24 2.18
CA LYS A 57 -17.01 5.33 2.02
C LYS A 57 -16.39 6.53 1.31
N TRP A 58 -15.14 6.87 1.63
CA TRP A 58 -14.38 7.91 0.93
C TRP A 58 -14.23 7.61 -0.57
N LEU A 59 -13.84 6.39 -0.94
CA LEU A 59 -13.79 5.98 -2.35
C LEU A 59 -15.16 6.09 -3.05
N LYS A 60 -16.23 5.63 -2.38
CA LYS A 60 -17.60 5.71 -2.91
C LYS A 60 -18.04 7.15 -3.13
N ARG A 61 -17.68 8.06 -2.23
CA ARG A 61 -17.98 9.49 -2.36
C ARG A 61 -17.45 10.05 -3.68
N GLY A 62 -16.18 9.78 -3.99
CA GLY A 62 -15.58 10.25 -5.24
C GLY A 62 -16.16 9.56 -6.50
N LEU A 63 -16.85 8.42 -6.38
CA LEU A 63 -17.58 7.81 -7.50
C LEU A 63 -18.87 8.55 -7.85
N THR A 64 -19.53 9.16 -6.86
CA THR A 64 -20.87 9.76 -7.03
C THR A 64 -20.85 11.28 -7.06
N GLU A 65 -20.03 11.91 -6.21
CA GLU A 65 -20.08 13.36 -5.97
C GLU A 65 -19.17 14.16 -6.90
N PHE A 66 -18.16 13.52 -7.50
CA PHE A 66 -17.27 14.20 -8.43
C PHE A 66 -17.84 14.23 -9.86
N PRO A 67 -17.55 15.30 -10.64
CA PRO A 67 -17.89 15.37 -12.05
C PRO A 67 -17.33 14.18 -12.83
N LEU A 68 -18.03 13.71 -13.87
CA LEU A 68 -17.65 12.51 -14.64
C LEU A 68 -16.17 12.46 -15.07
N TYR A 69 -15.62 13.59 -15.51
CA TYR A 69 -14.23 13.72 -15.96
C TYR A 69 -13.20 13.65 -14.81
N ASN A 70 -13.65 13.74 -13.56
CA ASN A 70 -12.84 13.71 -12.35
C ASN A 70 -13.42 12.77 -11.29
N ARG A 71 -14.10 11.68 -11.69
CA ARG A 71 -14.59 10.66 -10.75
C ARG A 71 -13.48 9.74 -10.28
N SER A 72 -13.69 9.18 -9.09
CA SER A 72 -12.93 8.02 -8.65
C SER A 72 -13.09 6.87 -9.64
N ILE A 73 -12.12 5.98 -9.65
CA ILE A 73 -12.13 4.76 -10.44
C ILE A 73 -11.81 3.61 -9.50
N ILE A 74 -12.61 2.55 -9.55
CA ILE A 74 -12.30 1.25 -8.96
C ILE A 74 -12.37 0.23 -10.09
N ASP A 75 -11.22 -0.22 -10.54
CA ASP A 75 -11.08 -1.19 -11.63
C ASP A 75 -10.46 -2.47 -11.07
N LEU A 76 -11.33 -3.36 -10.58
CA LEU A 76 -10.91 -4.64 -10.00
C LEU A 76 -10.28 -5.58 -11.03
N LYS A 77 -10.65 -5.44 -12.31
CA LYS A 77 -10.11 -6.28 -13.40
C LYS A 77 -8.65 -5.93 -13.68
N ASN A 78 -8.31 -4.65 -13.61
CA ASN A 78 -6.95 -4.17 -13.86
C ASN A 78 -6.18 -3.81 -12.58
N ASP A 79 -6.71 -4.22 -11.41
CA ASP A 79 -6.14 -3.93 -10.08
C ASP A 79 -5.73 -2.46 -9.89
N TYR A 80 -6.63 -1.55 -10.24
CA TYR A 80 -6.38 -0.11 -10.20
C TYR A 80 -7.46 0.64 -9.41
N ILE A 81 -7.03 1.58 -8.59
CA ILE A 81 -7.89 2.57 -7.93
C ILE A 81 -7.34 3.96 -8.23
N ARG A 82 -8.23 4.89 -8.50
CA ARG A 82 -7.94 6.33 -8.52
C ARG A 82 -8.94 7.05 -7.64
N PHE A 83 -8.43 7.90 -6.76
CA PHE A 83 -9.18 8.94 -6.09
C PHE A 83 -8.56 10.28 -6.50
N PRO A 84 -9.25 11.14 -7.26
CA PRO A 84 -8.61 12.29 -7.89
C PRO A 84 -8.37 13.49 -6.96
N GLY A 85 -8.95 13.49 -5.76
CA GLY A 85 -9.01 14.66 -4.89
C GLY A 85 -9.95 15.75 -5.44
N ASP A 86 -10.39 16.65 -4.58
CA ASP A 86 -11.26 17.80 -4.93
C ASP A 86 -10.54 19.16 -4.83
N GLY A 87 -9.24 19.15 -4.50
CA GLY A 87 -8.45 20.36 -4.32
C GLY A 87 -8.25 20.75 -2.86
N ALA A 88 -9.16 20.37 -1.96
CA ALA A 88 -8.93 20.37 -0.52
C ALA A 88 -8.44 18.99 -0.06
N GLN A 89 -8.97 17.95 -0.69
CA GLN A 89 -8.60 16.57 -0.48
C GLN A 89 -7.63 16.08 -1.53
N ARG A 90 -6.86 15.11 -1.08
CA ARG A 90 -5.63 14.67 -1.72
C ARG A 90 -5.93 13.58 -2.75
N ARG A 91 -5.17 13.54 -3.84
CA ARG A 91 -5.20 12.46 -4.82
C ARG A 91 -4.50 11.24 -4.26
N LEU A 92 -5.10 10.08 -4.52
CA LEU A 92 -4.52 8.78 -4.22
C LEU A 92 -4.77 7.82 -5.38
N ASP A 93 -3.70 7.38 -6.02
CA ASP A 93 -3.75 6.34 -7.04
C ASP A 93 -3.09 5.07 -6.49
N VAL A 94 -3.68 3.92 -6.79
CA VAL A 94 -3.17 2.60 -6.39
C VAL A 94 -3.19 1.68 -7.60
N ALA A 95 -2.10 0.96 -7.83
CA ALA A 95 -2.00 -0.06 -8.89
C ALA A 95 -1.29 -1.30 -8.34
N VAL A 96 -1.77 -2.50 -8.66
CA VAL A 96 -1.09 -3.75 -8.26
C VAL A 96 -0.33 -4.36 -9.43
N PHE A 97 0.98 -4.52 -9.24
CA PHE A 97 1.87 -5.18 -10.18
C PHE A 97 2.10 -6.62 -9.72
N ARG A 98 1.73 -7.59 -10.55
CA ARG A 98 1.84 -9.02 -10.21
C ARG A 98 2.99 -9.66 -10.96
N TYR A 99 3.77 -10.49 -10.28
CA TYR A 99 4.82 -11.30 -10.87
C TYR A 99 4.98 -12.61 -10.08
N ARG A 100 4.90 -13.76 -10.76
CA ARG A 100 5.06 -15.10 -10.15
C ARG A 100 4.24 -15.30 -8.85
N GLY A 101 2.98 -14.86 -8.86
CA GLY A 101 2.07 -14.98 -7.71
C GLY A 101 2.29 -13.95 -6.60
N GLN A 102 3.36 -13.14 -6.67
CA GLN A 102 3.62 -12.04 -5.74
C GLN A 102 3.03 -10.74 -6.27
N ALA A 103 2.33 -10.01 -5.40
CA ALA A 103 1.81 -8.67 -5.68
C ALA A 103 2.72 -7.60 -5.08
N THR A 104 3.01 -6.57 -5.88
CA THR A 104 3.65 -5.32 -5.46
C THR A 104 2.64 -4.20 -5.68
N VAL A 105 2.26 -3.49 -4.62
CA VAL A 105 1.25 -2.44 -4.64
C VAL A 105 1.97 -1.10 -4.82
N GLY A 106 1.81 -0.47 -5.97
CA GLY A 106 2.25 0.91 -6.19
C GLY A 106 1.20 1.88 -5.67
N VAL A 107 1.65 2.89 -4.93
CA VAL A 107 0.80 3.95 -4.38
C VAL A 107 1.43 5.27 -4.77
N TYR A 108 0.63 6.13 -5.41
CA TYR A 108 0.99 7.52 -5.65
C TYR A 108 0.03 8.42 -4.90
N ASN A 109 0.56 9.25 -4.00
CA ASN A 109 -0.19 10.32 -3.35
C ASN A 109 0.34 11.67 -3.87
N ASP A 110 -0.50 12.69 -3.94
CA ASP A 110 -0.09 14.05 -4.32
C ASP A 110 0.09 14.99 -3.10
N TRP A 111 0.59 14.47 -1.97
CA TRP A 111 1.00 15.31 -0.84
C TRP A 111 2.05 16.35 -1.30
N ASP A 112 2.43 17.28 -0.42
CA ASP A 112 3.41 18.37 -0.67
C ASP A 112 4.45 18.09 -1.75
N ALA A 113 5.10 16.91 -1.72
CA ALA A 113 6.14 16.51 -2.66
C ALA A 113 5.70 15.60 -3.84
N GLY A 114 4.54 14.97 -3.76
CA GLY A 114 4.15 13.80 -4.56
C GLY A 114 4.97 12.58 -4.14
N GLU A 115 4.36 11.60 -3.50
CA GLU A 115 5.06 10.40 -3.00
C GLU A 115 4.67 9.19 -3.86
N LEU A 116 5.63 8.62 -4.58
CA LEU A 116 5.50 7.28 -5.17
C LEU A 116 6.18 6.27 -4.25
N SER A 117 5.42 5.27 -3.80
CA SER A 117 5.92 4.19 -2.96
C SER A 117 5.40 2.84 -3.43
N PHE A 118 6.11 1.77 -3.07
CA PHE A 118 5.76 0.40 -3.41
C PHE A 118 5.77 -0.50 -2.19
N TRP A 119 4.77 -1.37 -2.12
CA TRP A 119 4.50 -2.16 -0.93
C TRP A 119 4.29 -3.63 -1.28
N ARG A 120 4.65 -4.52 -0.35
CA ARG A 120 4.36 -5.95 -0.46
C ARG A 120 3.66 -6.44 0.80
N TYR A 121 2.70 -7.33 0.63
CA TYR A 121 2.02 -7.96 1.75
C TYR A 121 2.95 -8.98 2.43
N LYS A 122 3.07 -8.88 3.75
CA LYS A 122 3.79 -9.81 4.61
C LYS A 122 3.09 -9.92 5.96
N ASN A 123 2.58 -11.10 6.29
CA ASN A 123 1.99 -11.44 7.59
C ASN A 123 0.93 -10.42 8.06
N GLY A 124 -0.12 -10.21 7.27
CA GLY A 124 -1.24 -9.33 7.67
C GLY A 124 -1.03 -7.83 7.39
N ARG A 125 0.15 -7.39 6.96
CA ARG A 125 0.46 -5.97 6.73
C ARG A 125 1.19 -5.72 5.42
N LEU A 126 1.12 -4.47 4.96
CA LEU A 126 1.97 -3.97 3.87
C LEU A 126 3.31 -3.50 4.42
N VAL A 127 4.40 -3.91 3.76
CA VAL A 127 5.77 -3.52 4.07
C VAL A 127 6.32 -2.73 2.88
N ASP A 128 6.97 -1.61 3.17
CA ASP A 128 7.60 -0.75 2.17
C ASP A 128 8.77 -1.50 1.51
N VAL A 129 8.76 -1.54 0.18
CA VAL A 129 9.81 -2.15 -0.65
C VAL A 129 10.22 -1.21 -1.78
N THR A 130 9.94 0.08 -1.65
CA THR A 130 10.16 1.12 -2.67
C THR A 130 11.58 1.07 -3.22
N GLU A 131 12.57 1.08 -2.32
CA GLU A 131 14.01 1.03 -2.69
C GLU A 131 14.44 -0.28 -3.34
N GLN A 132 13.71 -1.38 -3.09
CA GLN A 132 14.03 -2.69 -3.67
C GLN A 132 13.51 -2.82 -5.10
N VAL A 133 12.40 -2.15 -5.43
CA VAL A 133 11.72 -2.32 -6.71
C VAL A 133 12.01 -1.19 -7.69
N LEU A 134 12.38 -0.02 -7.22
CA LEU A 134 12.76 1.10 -8.09
C LEU A 134 14.24 1.02 -8.51
N PRO A 135 14.60 1.60 -9.66
CA PRO A 135 16.00 1.70 -10.06
C PRO A 135 16.78 2.60 -9.07
N MET A 136 18.07 2.32 -8.89
CA MET A 136 18.96 3.13 -8.05
C MET A 136 18.94 4.61 -8.47
N GLY A 137 19.02 5.51 -7.49
CA GLY A 137 19.04 6.96 -7.73
C GLY A 137 17.67 7.58 -8.02
N PHE A 138 16.58 6.88 -7.72
CA PHE A 138 15.24 7.47 -7.72
C PHE A 138 15.14 8.54 -6.62
N ASP A 139 14.92 9.80 -6.99
CA ASP A 139 14.95 10.95 -6.08
C ASP A 139 13.57 11.36 -5.54
N GLY A 140 12.49 10.75 -6.05
CA GLY A 140 11.12 11.06 -5.64
C GLY A 140 10.61 12.44 -6.05
N LYS A 141 11.39 13.27 -6.76
CA LYS A 141 11.07 14.69 -7.02
C LYS A 141 10.13 14.93 -8.22
N ASN A 142 9.79 13.87 -8.95
CA ASN A 142 8.98 13.93 -10.17
C ASN A 142 7.50 13.68 -9.89
N GLY A 143 6.65 14.00 -10.86
CA GLY A 143 5.26 13.56 -10.86
C GLY A 143 5.12 12.16 -11.45
N TYR A 144 4.24 11.33 -10.89
CA TYR A 144 4.02 9.96 -11.36
C TYR A 144 2.57 9.71 -11.74
N VAL A 145 2.36 8.94 -12.81
CA VAL A 145 1.05 8.41 -13.17
C VAL A 145 1.15 6.89 -13.21
N LEU A 146 0.47 6.25 -12.26
CA LEU A 146 0.32 4.80 -12.23
C LEU A 146 -0.57 4.33 -13.39
N PRO A 147 -0.26 3.18 -14.00
CA PRO A 147 -1.06 2.64 -15.10
C PRO A 147 -2.39 2.07 -14.58
N ARG A 148 -3.50 2.50 -15.17
CA ARG A 148 -4.74 1.72 -15.12
C ARG A 148 -4.65 0.46 -15.98
N PHE A 149 -3.94 0.55 -17.11
CA PHE A 149 -3.76 -0.56 -18.05
C PHE A 149 -2.27 -0.76 -18.31
N GLY A 150 -1.84 -2.02 -18.38
CA GLY A 150 -0.43 -2.38 -18.53
C GLY A 150 0.36 -2.14 -17.23
N THR A 151 1.69 -2.08 -17.36
CA THR A 151 2.60 -2.09 -16.20
C THR A 151 3.68 -1.00 -16.27
N THR A 152 3.39 0.07 -17.00
CA THR A 152 4.31 1.18 -17.21
C THR A 152 3.86 2.40 -16.42
N VAL A 153 4.69 2.87 -15.49
CA VAL A 153 4.48 4.15 -14.80
C VAL A 153 5.09 5.26 -15.64
N ARG A 154 4.32 6.33 -15.87
CA ARG A 154 4.81 7.51 -16.58
C ARG A 154 5.36 8.52 -15.59
N VAL A 155 6.56 9.05 -15.87
CA VAL A 155 7.25 10.01 -15.01
C VAL A 155 7.28 11.37 -15.69
N PHE A 156 6.96 12.42 -14.95
CA PHE A 156 6.83 13.78 -15.46
C PHE A 156 7.67 14.73 -14.65
N GLN A 157 8.20 15.75 -15.30
CA GLN A 157 8.84 16.85 -14.58
C GLN A 157 7.80 17.51 -13.70
N ARG A 158 8.15 17.71 -12.44
CA ARG A 158 7.31 18.45 -11.52
C ARG A 158 7.58 19.94 -11.69
N THR A 159 6.53 20.72 -11.95
CA THR A 159 6.62 22.18 -12.09
C THR A 159 5.74 22.84 -11.02
N GLY A 160 6.34 23.16 -9.87
CA GLY A 160 5.66 23.82 -8.75
C GLY A 160 4.54 22.99 -8.12
N ILE A 161 3.48 23.67 -7.67
CA ILE A 161 2.29 23.09 -7.01
C ILE A 161 1.35 22.41 -8.03
N PHE A 162 1.62 22.54 -9.33
CA PHE A 162 0.67 22.13 -10.36
C PHE A 162 0.66 20.61 -10.59
N ARG A 163 -0.57 20.09 -10.72
CA ARG A 163 -0.87 18.69 -11.08
C ARG A 163 -0.33 18.36 -12.48
N ILE A 164 0.07 17.10 -12.68
CA ILE A 164 0.44 16.54 -13.98
C ILE A 164 -0.72 16.77 -14.97
N LYS A 165 -0.48 17.56 -16.03
CA LYS A 165 -1.48 17.82 -17.06
C LYS A 165 -1.48 16.71 -18.12
N PRO A 166 -2.64 16.34 -18.69
CA PRO A 166 -2.73 15.30 -19.72
C PRO A 166 -1.82 15.53 -20.94
N GLN A 167 -1.54 16.79 -21.30
CA GLN A 167 -0.73 17.14 -22.46
C GLN A 167 0.78 17.05 -22.22
N MET A 168 1.23 16.83 -20.97
CA MET A 168 2.66 16.79 -20.67
C MET A 168 3.31 15.57 -21.32
N LYS A 169 4.47 15.78 -21.95
CA LYS A 169 5.33 14.68 -22.39
C LYS A 169 6.02 14.09 -21.14
N PRO A 170 6.01 12.77 -20.95
CA PRO A 170 6.77 12.16 -19.86
C PRO A 170 8.28 12.38 -20.07
N LEU A 171 9.01 12.60 -18.98
CA LEU A 171 10.48 12.65 -18.97
C LEU A 171 11.09 11.29 -19.33
N TYR A 172 10.47 10.23 -18.81
CA TYR A 172 10.79 8.84 -19.05
C TYR A 172 9.65 7.97 -18.52
N THR A 173 9.77 6.67 -18.69
CA THR A 173 8.85 5.68 -18.12
C THR A 173 9.58 4.71 -17.21
N LEU A 174 8.88 4.18 -16.21
CA LEU A 174 9.32 3.05 -15.41
C LEU A 174 8.56 1.82 -15.89
N ARG A 175 9.26 0.85 -16.47
CA ARG A 175 8.66 -0.41 -16.94
C ARG A 175 8.86 -1.51 -15.91
N TRP A 176 7.76 -2.13 -15.52
CA TRP A 176 7.79 -3.29 -14.64
C TRP A 176 8.24 -4.55 -15.41
N ARG A 177 9.29 -5.21 -14.94
CA ARG A 177 9.75 -6.49 -15.45
C ARG A 177 10.37 -7.32 -14.32
N GLY A 178 9.97 -8.58 -14.19
CA GLY A 178 10.63 -9.50 -13.26
C GLY A 178 10.54 -9.12 -11.78
N GLY A 179 9.55 -8.32 -11.37
CA GLY A 179 9.43 -7.88 -9.97
C GLY A 179 10.08 -6.52 -9.65
N HIS A 180 10.65 -5.84 -10.65
CA HIS A 180 11.34 -4.56 -10.50
C HIS A 180 10.99 -3.59 -11.63
N PHE A 181 11.26 -2.31 -11.43
CA PHE A 181 11.13 -1.25 -12.41
C PHE A 181 12.47 -0.90 -13.05
N TYR A 182 12.42 -0.67 -14.35
CA TYR A 182 13.54 -0.18 -15.13
C TYR A 182 13.17 1.15 -15.79
N ARG A 183 14.09 2.11 -15.73
CA ARG A 183 13.94 3.38 -16.44
C ARG A 183 14.11 3.15 -17.95
N GLN A 184 13.12 3.58 -18.73
CA GLN A 184 13.17 3.62 -20.19
C GLN A 184 12.90 5.06 -20.65
N LYS A 185 13.76 5.61 -21.52
CA LYS A 185 13.56 6.93 -22.13
C LYS A 185 12.38 6.91 -23.10
#